data_AF-A0A1E7FSE0-F1
#
_entry.id   AF-A0A1E7FSE0-F1
#
_cell.length_a   1.000
_cell.length_b   1.000
_cell.length_c   1.000
_cell.angle_alpha   90.00
_cell.angle_beta   90.00
_cell.angle_gamma   90.00
#
_symmetry.space_group_name_H-M   'P 1'
#
loop_
_entity.id
_entity.type
_entity.pdbx_description
1 polymer ?
#
loop_
_entity_poly.entity_id
_entity_poly.type
_entity_poly.pdbx_seq_one_letter_code
_entity_poly.pdbx_strand_id
1 'polypeptide(L)'
;MKAAAASVVTPGSELDTEQTLAALGNSMRKKSSPYIDTSGMADPPAYELSRRRTRGGVTEPFPEKLHRMLLEIEKDGDAPIISFFPHGRAFGIHNPDKFEEKLMPKYYKQSRLSSFQRQLNLYGFTRIISGPDSGGYYHELFLKGRPALCTHMRRVGIPKGVDRRKLKSSQNKKEPDFYSMRPSV
;
A
#
# COMPACT_ATOMS: atom_id res chain seq x y z
N MET A 1 -20.86 28.60 -8.77
CA MET A 1 -19.63 27.99 -8.23
C MET A 1 -19.74 26.48 -8.42
N LYS A 2 -18.92 25.87 -9.29
CA LYS A 2 -18.95 24.42 -9.57
C LYS A 2 -18.00 23.69 -8.60
N ALA A 3 -18.55 22.84 -7.74
CA ALA A 3 -17.77 21.90 -6.94
C ALA A 3 -17.24 20.77 -7.85
N ALA A 4 -15.93 20.52 -7.82
CA ALA A 4 -15.30 19.43 -8.54
C ALA A 4 -15.49 18.13 -7.75
N ALA A 5 -16.44 17.30 -8.18
CA ALA A 5 -16.58 15.93 -7.68
C ALA A 5 -15.36 15.11 -8.11
N ALA A 6 -14.65 14.52 -7.14
CA ALA A 6 -13.73 13.43 -7.43
C ALA A 6 -14.57 12.26 -8.00
N SER A 7 -14.23 11.79 -9.20
CA SER A 7 -14.90 10.65 -9.84
C SER A 7 -14.66 9.36 -9.04
N VAL A 8 -15.58 9.05 -8.12
CA VAL A 8 -15.66 7.76 -7.44
C VAL A 8 -16.29 6.76 -8.42
N VAL A 9 -15.46 5.95 -9.08
CA VAL A 9 -15.95 4.82 -9.87
C VAL A 9 -16.32 3.72 -8.89
N THR A 10 -17.63 3.49 -8.71
CA THR A 10 -18.15 2.36 -7.93
C THR A 10 -18.40 1.21 -8.91
N PRO A 11 -17.64 0.10 -8.89
CA PRO A 11 -17.87 -1.01 -9.81
C PRO A 11 -19.03 -1.88 -9.32
N GLY A 12 -19.98 -2.16 -10.23
CA GLY A 12 -21.28 -2.79 -9.95
C GLY A 12 -21.45 -4.21 -10.46
N SER A 13 -20.39 -5.01 -10.62
CA SER A 13 -20.51 -6.45 -10.90
C SER A 13 -19.35 -7.24 -10.27
N GLU A 14 -19.60 -8.47 -9.80
CA GLU A 14 -18.57 -9.32 -9.16
C GLU A 14 -17.38 -9.59 -10.10
N LEU A 15 -17.63 -9.72 -11.40
CA LEU A 15 -16.60 -9.88 -12.44
C LEU A 15 -15.71 -8.63 -12.59
N ASP A 16 -16.25 -7.43 -12.35
CA ASP A 16 -15.48 -6.20 -12.37
C ASP A 16 -14.60 -6.04 -11.12
N THR A 17 -15.02 -6.61 -9.98
CA THR A 17 -14.26 -6.53 -8.74
C THR A 17 -12.96 -7.32 -8.80
N GLU A 18 -12.99 -8.57 -9.26
CA GLU A 18 -11.79 -9.42 -9.38
C GLU A 18 -10.79 -8.83 -10.38
N GLN A 19 -11.28 -8.36 -11.53
CA GLN A 19 -10.45 -7.68 -12.53
C GLN A 19 -9.83 -6.40 -11.98
N THR A 20 -10.58 -5.62 -11.19
CA THR A 20 -10.07 -4.40 -10.54
C THR A 20 -8.98 -4.75 -9.53
N LEU A 21 -9.20 -5.73 -8.65
CA LEU A 21 -8.20 -6.18 -7.67
C LEU A 21 -6.92 -6.71 -8.35
N ALA A 22 -7.08 -7.48 -9.42
CA ALA A 22 -5.96 -7.98 -10.21
C ALA A 22 -5.19 -6.84 -10.90
N ALA A 23 -5.89 -5.86 -11.49
CA ALA A 23 -5.27 -4.70 -12.13
C ALA A 23 -4.49 -3.83 -11.14
N LEU A 24 -5.04 -3.63 -9.94
CA LEU A 24 -4.40 -2.90 -8.84
C LEU A 24 -3.15 -3.63 -8.33
N GLY A 25 -3.22 -4.95 -8.20
CA GLY A 25 -2.13 -5.75 -7.64
C GLY A 25 -0.95 -5.99 -8.58
N ASN A 26 -1.19 -6.02 -9.90
CA ASN A 26 -0.20 -6.46 -10.89
C ASN A 26 0.58 -5.32 -11.57
N SER A 27 0.20 -4.07 -11.36
CA SER A 27 0.73 -2.94 -12.15
C SER A 27 1.23 -1.79 -11.29
N MET A 28 2.34 -1.18 -11.71
CA MET A 28 2.71 0.15 -11.21
C MET A 28 1.63 1.13 -11.66
N ARG A 29 0.90 1.70 -10.70
CA ARG A 29 -0.12 2.70 -10.99
C ARG A 29 0.50 3.88 -11.75
N LYS A 30 -0.10 4.23 -12.90
CA LYS A 30 0.28 5.44 -13.63
C LYS A 30 -0.05 6.64 -12.75
N LYS A 31 0.80 7.67 -12.78
CA LYS A 31 0.64 8.87 -11.94
C LYS A 31 -0.67 9.62 -12.19
N SER A 32 -1.27 9.46 -13.37
CA SER A 32 -2.56 10.07 -13.74
C SER A 32 -3.78 9.24 -13.35
N SER A 33 -3.59 8.00 -12.86
CA SER A 33 -4.71 7.12 -12.52
C SER A 33 -5.37 7.58 -11.22
N PRO A 34 -6.71 7.81 -11.21
CA PRO A 34 -7.44 8.26 -10.02
C PRO A 34 -7.42 7.18 -8.94
N TYR A 35 -7.22 7.56 -7.67
CA TYR A 35 -7.28 6.61 -6.55
C TYR A 35 -8.58 5.82 -6.56
N ILE A 36 -8.49 4.50 -6.38
CA ILE A 36 -9.65 3.61 -6.33
C ILE A 36 -9.85 3.22 -4.86
N ASP A 37 -10.98 3.61 -4.29
CA ASP A 37 -11.31 3.23 -2.92
C ASP A 37 -11.81 1.78 -2.89
N THR A 38 -10.98 0.89 -2.35
CA THR A 38 -11.31 -0.53 -2.20
C THR A 38 -11.94 -0.84 -0.84
N SER A 39 -12.08 0.14 0.05
CA SER A 39 -12.61 -0.05 1.40
C SER A 39 -14.05 -0.59 1.41
N GLY A 40 -14.82 -0.36 0.35
CA GLY A 40 -16.16 -0.90 0.17
C GLY A 40 -16.26 -2.21 -0.63
N MET A 41 -15.15 -2.75 -1.15
CA MET A 41 -15.16 -4.00 -1.93
C MET A 41 -15.33 -5.22 -1.00
N ALA A 42 -15.81 -6.36 -1.50
CA ALA A 42 -15.84 -7.58 -0.70
C ALA A 42 -14.41 -8.09 -0.43
N ASP A 43 -14.17 -8.64 0.77
CA ASP A 43 -12.91 -9.33 1.01
C ASP A 43 -12.85 -10.64 0.20
N PRO A 44 -11.65 -11.05 -0.26
CA PRO A 44 -11.49 -12.33 -0.92
C PRO A 44 -11.94 -13.47 0.00
N PRO A 45 -12.70 -14.46 -0.50
CA PRO A 45 -13.13 -15.57 0.32
C PRO A 45 -11.92 -16.38 0.80
N ALA A 46 -12.00 -16.92 2.01
CA ALA A 46 -10.84 -17.52 2.72
C ALA A 46 -10.12 -18.63 1.93
N TYR A 47 -10.81 -19.33 1.02
CA TYR A 47 -10.21 -20.37 0.18
C TYR A 47 -9.28 -19.82 -0.92
N GLU A 48 -9.42 -18.55 -1.33
CA GLU A 48 -8.50 -17.93 -2.28
C GLU A 48 -7.17 -17.53 -1.64
N LEU A 49 -7.20 -17.27 -0.33
CA LEU A 49 -6.00 -17.00 0.46
C LEU A 49 -5.10 -18.25 0.49
N SER A 50 -5.69 -19.45 0.60
CA SER A 50 -4.96 -20.72 0.73
C SER A 50 -4.38 -21.27 -0.59
N ARG A 51 -4.94 -20.89 -1.76
CA ARG A 51 -4.47 -21.37 -3.08
C ARG A 51 -3.21 -20.68 -3.61
N ARG A 52 -2.67 -19.68 -2.91
CA ARG A 52 -1.60 -18.84 -3.43
C ARG A 52 -0.24 -19.51 -3.32
N ARG A 53 0.35 -19.78 -4.49
CA ARG A 53 1.76 -20.13 -4.62
C ARG A 53 2.58 -18.85 -4.62
N THR A 54 3.24 -18.57 -3.51
CA THR A 54 4.32 -17.59 -3.50
C THR A 54 5.47 -18.08 -4.36
N ARG A 55 6.07 -17.19 -5.15
CA ARG A 55 7.23 -17.56 -5.97
C ARG A 55 8.49 -17.60 -5.10
N GLY A 56 9.32 -18.62 -5.29
CA GLY A 56 10.65 -18.71 -4.68
C GLY A 56 10.67 -19.09 -3.20
N GLY A 57 9.71 -19.90 -2.73
CA GLY A 57 9.73 -20.46 -1.36
C GLY A 57 9.45 -19.45 -0.24
N VAL A 58 8.88 -18.28 -0.57
CA VAL A 58 8.54 -17.24 0.41
C VAL A 58 7.26 -17.64 1.16
N THR A 59 7.30 -17.87 2.46
CA THR A 59 6.09 -18.27 3.21
C THR A 59 5.10 -17.14 3.42
N GLU A 60 5.59 -15.91 3.61
CA GLU A 60 4.78 -14.71 3.88
C GLU A 60 5.21 -13.58 2.94
N PRO A 61 4.37 -13.16 1.97
CA PRO A 61 4.63 -12.00 1.12
C PRO A 61 4.86 -10.73 1.92
N PHE A 62 5.67 -9.81 1.38
CA PHE A 62 6.04 -8.58 2.07
C PHE A 62 4.83 -7.70 2.49
N PRO A 63 3.78 -7.49 1.65
CA PRO A 63 2.64 -6.67 2.05
C PRO A 63 1.86 -7.27 3.22
N GLU A 64 1.65 -8.60 3.22
CA GLU A 64 0.97 -9.30 4.31
C GLU A 64 1.78 -9.18 5.61
N LYS A 65 3.10 -9.41 5.51
CA LYS A 65 4.02 -9.25 6.63
C LYS A 65 4.05 -7.82 7.18
N LEU A 66 4.06 -6.83 6.29
CA LEU A 66 4.03 -5.42 6.66
C LEU A 66 2.73 -5.06 7.39
N HIS A 67 1.60 -5.56 6.91
CA HIS A 67 0.30 -5.34 7.57
C HIS A 67 0.30 -5.93 8.99
N ARG A 68 0.70 -7.20 9.12
CA ARG A 68 0.84 -7.86 10.43
C ARG A 68 1.78 -7.11 11.36
N MET A 69 2.94 -6.69 10.86
CA MET A 69 3.92 -5.90 11.61
C MET A 69 3.32 -4.60 12.14
N LEU A 70 2.58 -3.83 11.32
CA LEU A 70 1.96 -2.59 11.77
C LEU A 70 0.93 -2.81 12.88
N LEU A 71 0.16 -3.89 12.81
CA LEU A 71 -0.79 -4.26 13.86
C LEU A 71 -0.10 -4.68 15.16
N GLU A 72 1.00 -5.44 15.08
CA GLU A 72 1.79 -5.84 16.24
C GLU A 72 2.48 -4.64 16.91
N ILE A 73 3.05 -3.73 16.11
CA ILE A 73 3.68 -2.48 16.61
C ILE A 73 2.67 -1.57 17.31
N GLU A 74 1.45 -1.47 16.78
CA GLU A 74 0.37 -0.70 17.41
C GLU A 74 0.00 -1.29 18.78
N LYS A 75 -0.06 -2.62 18.89
CA LYS A 75 -0.32 -3.33 20.15
C LYS A 75 0.84 -3.21 21.15
N ASP A 76 2.08 -3.25 20.66
CA ASP A 76 3.30 -3.14 21.47
C ASP A 76 3.57 -1.70 21.97
N GLY A 77 2.75 -0.71 21.56
CA GLY A 77 2.92 0.70 21.94
C GLY A 77 4.02 1.43 21.18
N ASP A 78 4.55 0.83 20.11
CA ASP A 78 5.63 1.36 19.26
C ASP A 78 5.10 2.19 18.06
N ALA A 79 3.81 2.56 18.09
CA ALA A 79 3.16 3.41 17.07
C ALA A 79 3.89 4.75 16.75
N PRO A 80 4.64 5.38 17.67
CA PRO A 80 5.47 6.56 17.36
C PRO A 80 6.67 6.27 16.43
N ILE A 81 6.98 5.01 16.11
CA ILE A 81 8.07 4.65 15.19
C ILE A 81 7.53 4.52 13.77
N ILE A 82 6.48 3.71 13.61
CA ILE A 82 5.78 3.47 12.34
C ILE A 82 4.33 3.11 12.66
N SER A 83 3.37 3.69 11.95
CA SER A 83 1.95 3.43 12.17
C SER A 83 1.10 3.78 10.96
N PHE A 84 -0.09 3.20 10.90
CA PHE A 84 -1.15 3.69 10.02
C PHE A 84 -1.56 5.10 10.41
N PHE A 85 -1.88 5.93 9.43
CA PHE A 85 -2.56 7.20 9.68
C PHE A 85 -4.00 6.97 10.15
N PRO A 86 -4.64 7.96 10.82
CA PRO A 86 -5.98 7.80 11.39
C PRO A 86 -7.05 7.33 10.40
N HIS A 87 -6.93 7.72 9.13
CA HIS A 87 -7.87 7.35 8.06
C HIS A 87 -7.70 5.92 7.53
N GLY A 88 -6.62 5.21 7.93
CA GLY A 88 -6.38 3.79 7.66
C GLY A 88 -5.95 3.40 6.24
N ARG A 89 -5.81 4.34 5.31
CA ARG A 89 -5.45 4.09 3.89
C ARG A 89 -3.96 4.23 3.57
N ALA A 90 -3.20 4.72 4.53
CA ALA A 90 -1.78 4.98 4.38
C ALA A 90 -1.08 4.75 5.73
N PHE A 91 0.23 4.57 5.69
CA PHE A 91 1.06 4.48 6.88
C PHE A 91 2.30 5.36 6.73
N GLY A 92 2.85 5.81 7.85
CA GLY A 92 4.03 6.67 7.94
C GLY A 92 5.12 6.02 8.77
N ILE A 93 6.38 6.29 8.41
CA ILE A 93 7.54 6.02 9.25
C ILE A 93 7.91 7.35 9.91
N HIS A 94 7.65 7.45 11.20
CA HIS A 94 7.80 8.69 11.98
C HIS A 94 9.20 8.82 12.57
N ASN A 95 9.82 7.68 12.94
CA ASN A 95 11.19 7.64 13.43
C ASN A 95 12.03 6.61 12.65
N PRO A 96 12.69 7.03 11.55
CA PRO A 96 13.50 6.16 10.71
C PRO A 96 14.62 5.43 11.44
N ASP A 97 15.31 6.10 12.35
CA ASP A 97 16.47 5.54 13.06
C ASP A 97 16.04 4.41 14.00
N LYS A 98 14.99 4.64 14.80
CA LYS A 98 14.40 3.59 15.65
C LYS A 98 13.80 2.46 14.83
N PHE A 99 13.26 2.74 13.65
CA PHE A 99 12.75 1.70 12.76
C PHE A 99 13.88 0.78 12.28
N GLU A 100 15.02 1.33 11.86
CA GLU A 100 16.19 0.55 11.45
C GLU A 100 16.83 -0.26 12.59
N GLU A 101 16.93 0.33 13.77
CA GLU A 101 17.61 -0.30 14.91
C GLU A 101 16.75 -1.37 15.59
N LYS A 102 15.47 -1.06 15.86
CA LYS A 102 14.60 -1.90 16.69
C LYS A 102 13.71 -2.84 15.88
N LEU A 103 13.09 -2.33 14.81
CA LEU A 103 11.99 -3.04 14.13
C LEU A 103 12.47 -3.84 12.92
N MET A 104 13.40 -3.29 12.14
CA MET A 104 13.96 -3.96 10.98
C MET A 104 14.55 -5.34 11.33
N PRO A 105 15.38 -5.52 12.39
CA PRO A 105 15.91 -6.83 12.76
C PRO A 105 14.85 -7.77 13.36
N LYS A 106 13.80 -7.23 14.02
CA LYS A 106 12.70 -8.01 14.61
C LYS A 106 11.84 -8.67 13.51
N TYR A 107 11.55 -7.94 12.45
CA TYR A 107 10.60 -8.38 11.42
C TYR A 107 11.29 -8.82 10.13
N TYR A 108 12.38 -8.20 9.72
CA TYR A 108 13.03 -8.44 8.44
C TYR A 108 14.46 -8.97 8.63
N LYS A 109 15.01 -9.64 7.61
CA LYS A 109 16.42 -10.10 7.64
C LYS A 109 17.40 -8.99 7.27
N GLN A 110 16.89 -7.79 7.02
CA GLN A 110 17.63 -6.62 6.58
C GLN A 110 17.69 -5.62 7.73
N SER A 111 18.71 -4.79 7.76
CA SER A 111 18.88 -3.74 8.79
C SER A 111 18.73 -2.32 8.25
N ARG A 112 18.53 -2.16 6.93
CA ARG A 112 18.50 -0.84 6.27
C ARG A 112 17.12 -0.48 5.74
N LEU A 113 16.67 0.74 6.02
CA LEU A 113 15.44 1.34 5.53
C LEU A 113 15.39 1.39 4.01
N SER A 114 16.53 1.60 3.35
CA SER A 114 16.60 1.56 1.88
C SER A 114 16.15 0.22 1.30
N SER A 115 16.38 -0.89 2.01
CA SER A 115 15.91 -2.22 1.62
C SER A 115 14.40 -2.34 1.79
N PHE A 116 13.86 -1.75 2.86
CA PHE A 116 12.42 -1.68 3.12
C PHE A 116 11.71 -0.84 2.06
N GLN A 117 12.20 0.38 1.78
CA GLN A 117 11.70 1.25 0.72
C GLN A 117 11.77 0.58 -0.65
N ARG A 118 12.79 -0.24 -0.91
CA ARG A 118 12.85 -1.03 -2.14
C ARG A 118 11.71 -2.06 -2.22
N GLN A 119 11.38 -2.74 -1.13
CA GLN A 119 10.22 -3.65 -1.12
C GLN A 119 8.93 -2.86 -1.37
N LEU A 120 8.73 -1.71 -0.72
CA LEU A 120 7.57 -0.85 -1.00
C LEU A 120 7.43 -0.53 -2.49
N ASN A 121 8.52 -0.09 -3.12
CA ASN A 121 8.52 0.21 -4.56
C ASN A 121 8.23 -1.03 -5.42
N LEU A 122 8.76 -2.20 -5.04
CA LEU A 122 8.52 -3.46 -5.78
C LEU A 122 7.10 -3.96 -5.65
N TYR A 123 6.30 -3.48 -4.70
CA TYR A 123 4.88 -3.81 -4.55
C TYR A 123 3.96 -2.65 -4.91
N GLY A 124 4.48 -1.62 -5.59
CA GLY A 124 3.65 -0.54 -6.14
C GLY A 124 3.20 0.52 -5.12
N PHE A 125 3.74 0.53 -3.90
CA PHE A 125 3.40 1.57 -2.94
C PHE A 125 3.78 2.96 -3.48
N THR A 126 2.89 3.92 -3.27
CA THR A 126 3.10 5.30 -3.68
C THR A 126 3.44 6.15 -2.45
N ARG A 127 4.52 6.94 -2.56
CA ARG A 127 4.90 7.90 -1.52
C ARG A 127 4.04 9.15 -1.63
N ILE A 128 3.54 9.64 -0.49
CA ILE A 128 2.82 10.91 -0.33
C ILE A 128 3.85 12.03 -0.26
N ILE A 129 3.66 13.07 -1.07
CA ILE A 129 4.63 14.16 -1.26
C ILE A 129 4.18 15.43 -0.55
N SER A 130 2.88 15.63 -0.41
CA SER A 130 2.28 16.86 0.13
C SER A 130 1.18 16.56 1.15
N GLY A 131 0.81 17.57 1.93
CA GLY A 131 -0.23 17.46 2.94
C GLY A 131 0.23 16.87 4.30
N PRO A 132 -0.72 16.62 5.21
CA PRO A 132 -0.44 16.17 6.58
C PRO A 132 0.25 14.79 6.62
N ASP A 133 -0.02 13.93 5.64
CA ASP A 133 0.55 12.57 5.56
C ASP A 133 1.85 12.52 4.73
N SER A 134 2.47 13.69 4.48
CA SER A 134 3.68 13.78 3.67
C SER A 134 4.79 12.86 4.17
N GLY A 135 5.48 12.20 3.24
CA GLY A 135 6.47 11.18 3.56
C GLY A 135 5.90 9.78 3.80
N GLY A 136 4.59 9.64 3.99
CA GLY A 136 3.88 8.38 4.11
C GLY A 136 3.79 7.57 2.82
N TYR A 137 3.25 6.36 2.93
CA TYR A 137 3.05 5.43 1.83
C TYR A 137 1.62 4.91 1.81
N TYR A 138 1.05 4.80 0.62
CA TYR A 138 -0.27 4.21 0.43
C TYR A 138 -0.28 3.24 -0.75
N HIS A 139 -1.26 2.35 -0.72
CA HIS A 139 -1.63 1.48 -1.83
C HIS A 139 -3.12 1.16 -1.70
N GLU A 140 -3.86 1.12 -2.81
CA GLU A 140 -5.31 0.89 -2.81
C GLU A 140 -5.69 -0.43 -2.13
N LEU A 141 -4.87 -1.46 -2.26
CA LEU A 141 -5.06 -2.78 -1.64
C LEU A 141 -4.44 -2.92 -0.23
N PHE A 142 -3.88 -1.85 0.33
CA PHE A 142 -3.23 -1.85 1.63
C PHE A 142 -3.99 -0.96 2.61
N LEU A 143 -5.00 -1.53 3.26
CA LEU A 143 -5.90 -0.83 4.17
C LEU A 143 -5.80 -1.38 5.60
N LYS A 144 -5.83 -0.50 6.60
CA LYS A 144 -5.98 -0.89 8.00
C LYS A 144 -7.28 -1.69 8.15
N GLY A 145 -7.24 -2.77 8.93
CA GLY A 145 -8.39 -3.67 9.13
C GLY A 145 -8.64 -4.69 8.02
N ARG A 146 -8.06 -4.52 6.81
CA ARG A 146 -8.31 -5.41 5.66
C ARG A 146 -7.05 -6.11 5.12
N PRO A 147 -6.42 -7.02 5.90
CA PRO A 147 -5.22 -7.73 5.47
C PRO A 147 -5.47 -8.63 4.26
N ALA A 148 -6.69 -9.12 4.04
CA ALA A 148 -7.02 -10.02 2.94
C ALA A 148 -6.77 -9.38 1.55
N LEU A 149 -6.95 -8.06 1.42
CA LEU A 149 -6.67 -7.32 0.19
C LEU A 149 -5.19 -7.31 -0.18
N CYS A 150 -4.29 -7.35 0.83
CA CYS A 150 -2.84 -7.39 0.62
C CYS A 150 -2.44 -8.62 -0.19
N THR A 151 -3.24 -9.67 -0.14
CA THR A 151 -2.97 -10.85 -0.93
C THR A 151 -2.95 -10.48 -2.41
N HIS A 152 -3.86 -9.66 -2.96
CA HIS A 152 -3.87 -9.35 -4.40
C HIS A 152 -2.64 -8.57 -4.86
N MET A 153 -1.86 -7.99 -3.95
CA MET A 153 -0.62 -7.30 -4.28
C MET A 153 0.42 -8.28 -4.84
N ARG A 154 1.00 -7.94 -6.00
CA ARG A 154 2.09 -8.68 -6.62
C ARG A 154 3.32 -7.81 -6.74
N ARG A 155 4.47 -8.46 -6.86
CA ARG A 155 5.70 -7.74 -7.21
C ARG A 155 5.57 -7.20 -8.62
N VAL A 156 5.50 -5.89 -8.73
CA VAL A 156 5.60 -5.17 -9.98
C VAL A 156 7.06 -5.16 -10.39
N GLY A 157 7.40 -5.95 -11.40
CA GLY A 157 8.73 -5.95 -11.97
C GLY A 157 9.06 -4.53 -12.45
N ILE A 158 10.30 -4.07 -12.24
CA ILE A 158 10.77 -2.87 -12.94
C ILE A 158 10.69 -3.21 -14.44
N PRO A 159 9.95 -2.45 -15.27
CA PRO A 159 9.90 -2.71 -16.69
C PRO A 159 11.33 -2.77 -17.25
N LYS A 160 11.69 -3.88 -17.89
CA LYS A 160 13.02 -4.06 -18.48
C LYS A 160 13.24 -2.92 -19.50
N GLY A 161 14.33 -2.18 -19.37
CA GLY A 161 14.70 -1.11 -20.30
C GLY A 161 14.19 0.30 -19.96
N VAL A 162 13.46 0.51 -18.86
CA VAL A 162 13.05 1.86 -18.44
C VAL A 162 14.12 2.49 -17.55
N ASP A 163 14.71 3.59 -18.01
CA ASP A 163 15.67 4.37 -17.24
C ASP A 163 15.00 4.92 -15.97
N ARG A 164 15.48 4.45 -14.80
CA ARG A 164 14.89 4.77 -13.48
C ARG A 164 14.85 6.27 -13.19
N ARG A 165 15.72 7.04 -13.87
CA ARG A 165 15.76 8.51 -13.80
C ARG A 165 14.56 9.17 -14.47
N LYS A 166 14.00 8.57 -15.53
CA LYS A 166 12.83 9.11 -16.25
C LYS A 166 11.49 8.87 -15.54
N LEU A 167 11.44 7.93 -14.58
CA LEU A 167 10.26 7.75 -13.73
C LEU A 167 10.12 8.87 -12.68
N LYS A 168 11.23 9.58 -12.38
CA LYS A 168 11.28 10.69 -11.42
C LYS A 168 11.22 12.05 -12.14
N SER A 169 10.01 12.50 -12.48
CA SER A 169 9.56 13.91 -12.34
C SER A 169 8.30 14.16 -13.16
N SER A 170 7.23 14.58 -12.48
CA SER A 170 6.32 15.63 -12.94
C SER A 170 5.45 15.97 -11.73
N GLN A 171 5.51 17.23 -11.32
CA GLN A 171 5.02 17.79 -10.05
C GLN A 171 3.49 17.93 -9.98
N ASN A 172 2.73 17.49 -10.98
CA ASN A 172 1.26 17.57 -10.97
C ASN A 172 0.63 16.26 -10.52
N LYS A 173 0.76 15.97 -9.22
CA LYS A 173 0.05 14.87 -8.56
C LYS A 173 -1.19 15.47 -7.88
N LYS A 174 -2.40 15.15 -8.36
CA LYS A 174 -3.59 15.28 -7.50
C LYS A 174 -3.52 14.10 -6.53
N GLU A 175 -2.87 14.32 -5.39
CA GLU A 175 -2.84 13.33 -4.32
C GLU A 175 -4.27 13.12 -3.80
N PRO A 176 -4.66 11.87 -3.49
CA PRO A 176 -5.95 11.62 -2.88
C PRO A 176 -6.02 12.30 -1.51
N ASP A 177 -7.06 13.09 -1.28
CA ASP A 177 -7.39 13.61 0.03
C ASP A 177 -8.10 12.51 0.83
N PHE A 178 -7.34 11.75 1.60
CA PHE A 178 -7.87 10.64 2.39
C PHE A 178 -8.77 11.09 3.54
N TYR A 179 -8.63 12.32 4.04
CA TYR A 179 -9.43 12.84 5.13
C TYR A 179 -10.85 13.21 4.69
N SER A 180 -11.04 13.45 3.38
CA SER A 180 -12.37 13.64 2.78
C SER A 180 -13.16 12.32 2.59
N MET A 181 -12.53 11.16 2.79
CA MET A 181 -13.13 9.83 2.59
C MET A 181 -13.61 9.23 3.92
N ARG A 182 -14.62 8.35 3.86
CA ARG A 182 -15.07 7.61 5.05
C ARG A 182 -13.92 6.78 5.61
N PRO A 183 -13.60 6.80 6.91
CA PRO A 183 -12.53 5.97 7.48
C PRO A 183 -12.69 4.50 7.09
N SER A 184 -11.57 3.83 6.76
CA SER A 184 -11.60 2.37 6.62
C SER A 184 -11.77 1.79 8.03
N VAL A 185 -12.98 1.30 8.33
CA VAL A 185 -13.31 0.62 9.59
C VAL A 185 -12.50 -0.66 9.77
#